data_AF-A0A8S8ZAN4-F1
#
_entry.id   AF-A0A8S8ZAN4-F1
#
_cell.length_a   1.000
_cell.length_b   1.000
_cell.length_c   1.000
_cell.angle_alpha   90.00
_cell.angle_beta   90.00
_cell.angle_gamma   90.00
#
_symmetry.space_group_name_H-M   'P 1'
#
loop_
_entity.id
_entity.type
_entity.pdbx_description
1 polymer ?
#
loop_
_entity_poly.entity_id
_entity_poly.type
_entity_poly.pdbx_seq_one_letter_code
_entity_poly.pdbx_strand_id
1 'polypeptide(L)'
;MNCNLQRLDGPVRGNAKIIQELEGLYRGAGWTVIKVLGGSGWDRVLQNDNAGELLSRFEQIADGDWQRMSTLTPPEFRMELFSGSSGLEALGASLSDDDIDGLTRGGHDPLKVYAAYEAALAADGPAVILAHTVKGWGIDSFEGRNSTHQKKKLELDDLIAYRDALGLAIADSDLQDSPFYTLDDESDEAEYMMQRTSAMGGPLPSRDPSAIELELPGEGAYAAFDEGTPEGQKVSTTMAFVRLLAT
;
A
#
# COMPACT_ATOMS: atom_id res chain seq x y z
N MET A 1 -1.31 5.04 1.03
CA MET A 1 -1.49 4.73 -0.40
C MET A 1 -0.42 3.74 -0.83
N ASN A 2 -0.84 2.59 -1.37
CA ASN A 2 0.08 1.63 -1.98
C ASN A 2 0.38 2.08 -3.43
N CYS A 3 1.56 2.65 -3.65
CA CYS A 3 2.00 3.22 -4.92
C CYS A 3 2.84 2.19 -5.70
N ASN A 4 2.21 1.12 -6.17
CA ASN A 4 2.86 0.14 -7.05
C ASN A 4 3.00 0.61 -8.52
N LEU A 5 2.64 1.88 -8.80
CA LEU A 5 2.62 2.57 -10.09
C LEU A 5 1.70 1.98 -11.18
N GLN A 6 0.94 0.94 -10.86
CA GLN A 6 0.09 0.20 -11.80
C GLN A 6 -1.39 0.25 -11.41
N ARG A 7 -2.26 0.17 -12.43
CA ARG A 7 -3.66 -0.21 -12.34
C ARG A 7 -3.82 -1.62 -12.95
N LEU A 8 -5.06 -2.00 -13.23
CA LEU A 8 -5.38 -3.32 -13.79
C LEU A 8 -4.67 -3.54 -15.13
N ASP A 9 -4.87 -2.62 -16.08
CA ASP A 9 -4.40 -2.73 -17.47
C ASP A 9 -3.13 -1.91 -17.76
N GLY A 10 -2.19 -1.84 -16.81
CA GLY A 10 -0.88 -1.17 -16.99
C GLY A 10 -0.62 0.00 -16.04
N PRO A 11 0.35 0.88 -16.31
CA PRO A 11 0.73 1.98 -15.41
C PRO A 11 -0.42 2.97 -15.17
N VAL A 12 -0.47 3.56 -13.96
CA VAL A 12 -1.43 4.65 -13.67
C VAL A 12 -1.08 5.88 -14.52
N ARG A 13 0.21 6.25 -14.55
CA ARG A 13 0.76 7.41 -15.26
C ARG A 13 2.11 7.09 -15.92
N GLY A 14 2.11 6.27 -16.98
CA GLY A 14 3.36 5.78 -17.59
C GLY A 14 4.40 6.86 -17.96
N ASN A 15 3.96 8.00 -18.51
CA ASN A 15 4.85 9.10 -18.93
C ASN A 15 5.01 10.21 -17.87
N ALA A 16 4.54 9.98 -16.64
CA ALA A 16 4.62 10.94 -15.54
C ALA A 16 4.94 10.21 -14.23
N LYS A 17 4.68 10.85 -13.09
CA LYS A 17 5.02 10.33 -11.76
C LYS A 17 3.86 10.45 -10.79
N ILE A 18 3.13 9.36 -10.57
CA ILE A 18 1.92 9.37 -9.73
C ILE A 18 2.22 9.73 -8.28
N ILE A 19 3.38 9.34 -7.75
CA ILE A 19 3.76 9.67 -6.36
C ILE A 19 3.94 11.19 -6.20
N GLN A 20 4.54 11.86 -7.19
CA GLN A 20 4.70 13.32 -7.18
C GLN A 20 3.37 14.05 -7.40
N GLU A 21 2.50 13.54 -8.28
CA GLU A 21 1.12 14.05 -8.46
C GLU A 21 0.35 13.99 -7.13
N LEU A 22 0.37 12.85 -6.45
CA LEU A 22 -0.28 12.66 -5.14
C LEU A 22 0.34 13.53 -4.05
N GLU A 23 1.67 13.63 -3.98
CA GLU A 23 2.36 14.53 -3.05
C GLU A 23 1.88 15.97 -3.20
N GLY A 24 1.81 16.48 -4.44
CA GLY A 24 1.33 17.83 -4.72
C GLY A 24 -0.12 18.04 -4.27
N LEU A 25 -1.01 17.09 -4.56
CA LEU A 25 -2.43 17.16 -4.18
C LEU A 25 -2.61 17.17 -2.65
N TYR A 26 -1.97 16.23 -1.95
CA TYR A 26 -2.13 16.11 -0.50
C TYR A 26 -1.46 17.26 0.26
N ARG A 27 -0.27 17.70 -0.16
CA ARG A 27 0.36 18.90 0.41
C ARG A 27 -0.49 20.14 0.15
N GLY A 28 -1.03 20.29 -1.06
CA GLY A 28 -1.95 21.39 -1.41
C GLY A 28 -3.23 21.39 -0.56
N ALA A 29 -3.66 20.22 -0.08
CA ALA A 29 -4.78 20.06 0.84
C ALA A 29 -4.38 20.18 2.33
N GLY A 30 -3.12 20.50 2.66
CA GLY A 30 -2.65 20.69 4.04
C GLY A 30 -2.32 19.40 4.80
N TRP A 31 -2.13 18.27 4.11
CA TRP A 31 -1.77 17.00 4.75
C TRP A 31 -0.25 16.88 4.93
N THR A 32 0.16 16.16 5.97
CA THR A 32 1.54 15.69 6.11
C THR A 32 1.78 14.55 5.10
N VAL A 33 2.72 14.73 4.18
CA VAL A 33 3.04 13.73 3.15
C VAL A 33 4.37 13.05 3.47
N ILE A 34 4.32 11.74 3.67
CA ILE A 34 5.48 10.89 3.95
C ILE A 34 5.68 9.96 2.75
N LYS A 35 6.80 10.11 2.04
CA LYS A 35 7.15 9.28 0.88
C LYS A 35 8.11 8.17 1.29
N VAL A 36 7.73 6.92 1.06
CA VAL A 36 8.55 5.74 1.33
C VAL A 36 8.99 5.16 -0.01
N LEU A 37 10.11 5.67 -0.54
CA LEU A 37 10.52 5.46 -1.94
C LEU A 37 11.47 4.28 -2.14
N GLY A 38 12.61 4.28 -1.43
CA GLY A 38 13.64 3.24 -1.47
C GLY A 38 13.81 2.56 -0.12
N GLY A 39 14.15 1.28 -0.14
CA GLY A 39 14.53 0.51 1.05
C GLY A 39 15.92 0.88 1.57
N SER A 40 16.35 0.24 2.66
CA SER A 40 17.60 0.53 3.36
C SER A 40 18.85 0.27 2.52
N GLY A 41 18.78 -0.60 1.51
CA GLY A 41 19.87 -0.80 0.55
C GLY A 41 20.26 0.49 -0.19
N TRP A 42 19.28 1.37 -0.45
CA TRP A 42 19.52 2.66 -1.08
C TRP A 42 20.23 3.67 -0.18
N ASP A 43 20.17 3.52 1.14
CA ASP A 43 20.75 4.50 2.07
C ASP A 43 22.26 4.63 1.83
N ARG A 44 22.97 3.50 1.69
CA ARG A 44 24.41 3.49 1.41
C ARG A 44 24.71 4.11 0.06
N VAL A 45 23.91 3.84 -0.97
CA VAL A 45 24.14 4.38 -2.32
C VAL A 45 23.95 5.90 -2.33
N LEU A 46 22.85 6.38 -1.74
CA LEU A 46 22.53 7.81 -1.65
C LEU A 46 23.51 8.58 -0.76
N GLN A 47 24.02 7.97 0.31
CA GLN A 47 25.08 8.58 1.14
C GLN A 47 26.39 8.80 0.37
N ASN A 48 26.63 8.02 -0.68
CA ASN A 48 27.80 8.17 -1.55
C ASN A 48 27.54 9.09 -2.77
N ASP A 49 26.29 9.53 -2.99
CA ASP A 49 25.91 10.49 -4.04
C ASP A 49 26.23 11.94 -3.61
N ASN A 50 27.52 12.26 -3.52
CA ASN A 50 27.97 13.56 -3.02
C ASN A 50 27.59 14.74 -3.93
N ALA A 51 27.33 14.48 -5.21
CA ALA A 51 27.00 15.50 -6.20
C ALA A 51 25.49 15.64 -6.46
N GLY A 52 24.65 14.77 -5.86
CA GLY A 52 23.21 14.74 -6.11
C GLY A 52 22.83 14.27 -7.52
N GLU A 53 23.73 13.57 -8.21
CA GLU A 53 23.54 13.12 -9.58
C GLU A 53 22.53 11.96 -9.62
N LEU A 54 22.58 11.05 -8.64
CA LEU A 54 21.62 9.94 -8.54
C LEU A 54 20.23 10.44 -8.16
N LEU A 55 20.14 11.42 -7.25
CA LEU A 55 18.87 12.06 -6.96
C LEU A 55 18.28 12.73 -8.21
N SER A 56 19.10 13.49 -8.95
CA SER A 56 18.68 14.13 -10.21
C SER A 56 18.24 13.09 -11.25
N ARG A 57 18.91 11.94 -11.31
CA ARG A 57 18.54 10.82 -12.17
C ARG A 57 17.17 10.26 -11.79
N PHE A 58 16.90 10.00 -10.50
CA PHE A 58 15.57 9.57 -10.05
C PHE A 58 14.46 10.56 -10.41
N GLU A 59 14.75 11.86 -10.33
CA GLU A 59 13.83 12.92 -10.73
C GLU A 59 13.60 13.00 -12.24
N GLN A 60 14.30 12.23 -13.07
CA GLN A 60 14.06 12.18 -14.52
C GLN A 60 13.30 10.93 -14.97
N ILE A 61 13.32 9.86 -14.16
CA ILE A 61 12.71 8.57 -14.53
C ILE A 61 11.18 8.65 -14.34
N ALA A 62 10.42 8.42 -15.42
CA ALA A 62 8.96 8.32 -15.36
C ALA A 62 8.51 6.96 -14.80
N ASP A 63 7.26 6.86 -14.34
CA ASP A 63 6.73 5.63 -13.75
C ASP A 63 6.82 4.43 -14.71
N GLY A 64 6.61 4.64 -16.01
CA GLY A 64 6.72 3.60 -17.02
C GLY A 64 8.14 3.05 -17.15
N ASP A 65 9.14 3.93 -17.10
CA ASP A 65 10.55 3.53 -17.10
C ASP A 65 10.92 2.81 -15.81
N TRP A 66 10.47 3.29 -14.65
CA TRP A 66 10.66 2.59 -13.37
C TRP A 66 10.13 1.15 -13.39
N GLN A 67 8.97 0.92 -14.03
CA GLN A 67 8.42 -0.44 -14.16
C GLN A 67 9.22 -1.30 -15.13
N ARG A 68 9.67 -0.74 -16.25
CA ARG A 68 10.52 -1.50 -17.19
C ARG A 68 11.86 -1.83 -16.55
N MET A 69 12.48 -0.89 -15.84
CA MET A 69 13.74 -1.08 -15.14
C MET A 69 13.66 -2.19 -14.09
N SER A 70 12.52 -2.35 -13.40
CA SER A 70 12.31 -3.47 -12.45
C SER A 70 12.25 -4.86 -13.10
N THR A 71 12.27 -4.96 -14.43
CA THR A 71 12.33 -6.26 -15.14
C THR A 71 13.72 -6.58 -15.70
N LEU A 72 14.68 -5.67 -15.53
CA LEU A 72 16.04 -5.82 -16.04
C LEU A 72 16.86 -6.73 -15.13
N THR A 73 17.85 -7.40 -15.70
CA THR A 73 18.90 -8.07 -14.91
C THR A 73 19.78 -7.02 -14.20
N PRO A 74 20.49 -7.37 -13.10
CA PRO A 74 21.36 -6.42 -12.40
C PRO A 74 22.38 -5.72 -13.30
N PRO A 75 23.07 -6.38 -14.24
CA PRO A 75 23.99 -5.70 -15.15
C PRO A 75 23.30 -4.68 -16.06
N GLU A 76 22.12 -5.01 -16.58
CA GLU A 76 21.33 -4.11 -17.43
C GLU A 76 20.78 -2.92 -16.63
N PHE A 77 20.27 -3.17 -15.42
CA PHE A 77 19.82 -2.14 -14.50
C PHE A 77 20.97 -1.19 -14.14
N ARG A 78 22.16 -1.75 -13.84
CA ARG A 78 23.37 -0.97 -13.57
C ARG A 78 23.68 -0.03 -14.73
N MET A 79 23.76 -0.57 -15.94
CA MET A 79 24.08 0.18 -17.16
C MET A 79 23.05 1.27 -17.45
N GLU A 80 21.79 1.06 -17.10
CA GLU A 80 20.75 2.03 -17.39
C GLU A 80 20.60 3.12 -16.32
N LEU A 81 20.56 2.74 -15.04
CA LEU A 81 20.38 3.70 -13.95
C LEU A 81 21.62 4.57 -13.76
N PHE A 82 22.80 3.95 -13.76
CA PHE A 82 24.07 4.57 -13.39
C PHE A 82 24.88 5.03 -14.61
N SER A 83 24.21 5.55 -15.65
CA SER A 83 24.86 6.07 -16.86
C SER A 83 24.71 7.59 -17.02
N GLY A 84 25.52 8.17 -17.89
CA GLY A 84 25.40 9.56 -18.32
C GLY A 84 26.36 10.53 -17.64
N SER A 85 27.06 10.10 -16.59
CA SER A 85 28.16 10.84 -15.97
C SER A 85 29.18 9.88 -15.35
N SER A 86 30.44 10.33 -15.22
CA SER A 86 31.47 9.54 -14.55
C SER A 86 31.18 9.32 -13.07
N GLY A 87 30.41 10.20 -12.42
CA GLY A 87 29.98 10.06 -11.03
C GLY A 87 28.97 8.92 -10.87
N LEU A 88 27.92 8.90 -11.68
CA LEU A 88 26.94 7.81 -11.71
C LEU A 88 27.59 6.47 -12.06
N GLU A 89 28.43 6.44 -13.11
CA GLU A 89 29.11 5.22 -13.53
C GLU A 89 30.01 4.65 -12.43
N ALA A 90 30.73 5.51 -11.69
CA ALA A 90 31.53 5.10 -10.55
C ALA A 90 30.69 4.56 -9.39
N LEU A 91 29.53 5.18 -9.10
CA LEU A 91 28.57 4.66 -8.11
C LEU A 91 28.09 3.27 -8.50
N GLY A 92 27.63 3.09 -9.75
CA GLY A 92 27.14 1.80 -10.24
C GLY A 92 28.23 0.72 -10.26
N ALA A 93 29.47 1.07 -10.62
CA ALA A 93 30.61 0.16 -10.61
C ALA A 93 31.05 -0.30 -9.21
N SER A 94 30.67 0.45 -8.16
CA SER A 94 30.97 0.08 -6.78
C SER A 94 30.01 -0.95 -6.17
N LEU A 95 28.91 -1.24 -6.86
CA LEU A 95 27.86 -2.16 -6.43
C LEU A 95 28.04 -3.51 -7.12
N SER A 96 28.01 -4.61 -6.37
CA SER A 96 27.87 -5.95 -6.92
C SER A 96 26.49 -6.19 -7.52
N ASP A 97 26.30 -7.30 -8.25
CA ASP A 97 24.97 -7.65 -8.76
C ASP A 97 24.00 -7.96 -7.60
N ASP A 98 24.48 -8.64 -6.54
CA ASP A 98 23.71 -8.89 -5.31
C ASP A 98 23.33 -7.58 -4.59
N ASP A 99 24.23 -6.58 -4.55
CA ASP A 99 23.89 -5.27 -3.99
C ASP A 99 22.75 -4.62 -4.76
N ILE A 100 22.73 -4.76 -6.09
CA ILE A 100 21.70 -4.21 -6.97
C ILE A 100 20.37 -4.96 -6.79
N ASP A 101 20.39 -6.29 -6.69
CA ASP A 101 19.20 -7.08 -6.37
C ASP A 101 18.60 -6.70 -5.01
N GLY A 102 19.46 -6.32 -4.05
CA GLY A 102 19.06 -5.80 -2.74
C GLY A 102 18.47 -4.39 -2.74
N LEU A 103 18.43 -3.67 -3.86
CA LEU A 103 17.91 -2.30 -3.96
C LEU A 103 16.37 -2.25 -4.03
N THR A 104 15.72 -2.64 -2.94
CA THR A 104 14.25 -2.75 -2.86
C THR A 104 13.53 -1.39 -2.86
N ARG A 105 12.25 -1.40 -3.24
CA ARG A 105 11.35 -0.24 -3.06
C ARG A 105 10.97 -0.11 -1.59
N GLY A 106 10.84 1.12 -1.10
CA GLY A 106 10.73 1.40 0.34
C GLY A 106 9.49 0.83 1.01
N GLY A 107 8.40 0.61 0.28
CA GLY A 107 7.19 -0.02 0.81
C GLY A 107 7.36 -1.51 1.14
N HIS A 108 8.48 -2.13 0.75
CA HIS A 108 8.84 -3.51 1.09
C HIS A 108 9.90 -3.60 2.19
N ASP A 109 10.33 -2.46 2.74
CA ASP A 109 11.27 -2.41 3.85
C ASP A 109 10.51 -2.12 5.16
N PRO A 110 10.43 -3.09 6.10
CA PRO A 110 9.70 -2.92 7.35
C PRO A 110 10.19 -1.75 8.20
N LEU A 111 11.49 -1.42 8.17
CA LEU A 111 12.05 -0.30 8.93
C LEU A 111 11.57 1.03 8.36
N LYS A 112 11.55 1.16 7.02
CA LYS A 112 11.06 2.37 6.35
C LYS A 112 9.55 2.54 6.52
N VAL A 113 8.80 1.45 6.47
CA VAL A 113 7.35 1.45 6.71
C VAL A 113 7.05 1.81 8.17
N TYR A 114 7.74 1.22 9.14
CA TYR A 114 7.59 1.55 10.55
C TYR A 114 7.89 3.02 10.83
N ALA A 115 9.02 3.53 10.34
CA ALA A 115 9.38 4.94 10.49
C ALA A 115 8.32 5.89 9.88
N ALA A 116 7.70 5.50 8.77
CA ALA A 116 6.61 6.26 8.17
C ALA A 116 5.34 6.27 9.01
N TYR A 117 4.99 5.15 9.66
CA TYR A 117 3.86 5.11 10.59
C TYR A 117 4.12 5.94 11.84
N GLU A 118 5.31 5.86 12.43
CA GLU A 118 5.70 6.70 13.57
C GLU A 118 5.62 8.20 13.23
N ALA A 119 6.16 8.59 12.06
CA ALA A 119 6.06 9.96 11.58
C ALA A 119 4.62 10.40 11.31
N ALA A 120 3.75 9.50 10.84
CA ALA A 120 2.34 9.80 10.62
C ALA A 120 1.57 9.98 11.94
N LEU A 121 1.89 9.18 12.97
CA LEU A 121 1.31 9.31 14.31
C LEU A 121 1.72 10.62 15.00
N ALA A 122 2.92 11.13 14.69
CA ALA A 122 3.44 12.39 15.24
C ALA A 122 2.98 13.65 14.48
N ALA A 123 2.17 13.52 13.42
CA ALA A 123 1.75 14.66 12.61
C ALA A 123 0.66 15.50 13.32
N ASP A 124 0.74 16.83 13.20
CA ASP A 124 -0.23 17.79 13.76
C ASP A 124 -1.61 17.79 13.05
N GLY A 125 -1.85 16.85 12.13
CA GLY A 125 -3.03 16.79 11.29
C GLY A 125 -3.08 15.50 10.46
N PRO A 126 -3.94 15.42 9.43
CA PRO A 126 -4.04 14.21 8.63
C PRO A 126 -2.72 13.95 7.89
N ALA A 127 -2.28 12.69 7.93
CA ALA A 127 -1.06 12.23 7.27
C ALA A 127 -1.38 11.21 6.17
N VAL A 128 -0.62 11.25 5.09
CA VAL A 128 -0.65 10.25 4.04
C VAL A 128 0.74 9.65 3.84
N ILE A 129 0.81 8.33 3.89
CA ILE A 129 1.99 7.56 3.53
C ILE A 129 1.86 7.15 2.07
N LEU A 130 2.81 7.57 1.23
CA LEU A 130 2.93 7.16 -0.17
C LEU A 130 4.02 6.10 -0.26
N ALA A 131 3.62 4.83 -0.17
CA ALA A 131 4.54 3.69 -0.12
C ALA A 131 4.80 3.15 -1.52
N HIS A 132 6.03 3.29 -2.02
CA HIS A 132 6.46 2.76 -3.31
C HIS A 132 6.70 1.25 -3.17
N THR A 133 5.94 0.45 -3.90
CA THR A 133 6.02 -1.02 -3.85
C THR A 133 6.11 -1.58 -5.26
N VAL A 134 6.35 -2.89 -5.39
CA VAL A 134 6.27 -3.62 -6.66
C VAL A 134 4.97 -4.42 -6.69
N LYS A 135 4.23 -4.37 -7.80
CA LYS A 135 3.06 -5.22 -8.01
C LYS A 135 3.53 -6.66 -8.24
N GLY A 136 2.96 -7.62 -7.53
CA GLY A 136 3.36 -9.03 -7.63
C GLY A 136 4.69 -9.38 -6.94
N TRP A 137 5.15 -8.55 -6.00
CA TRP A 137 6.38 -8.77 -5.23
C TRP A 137 6.48 -10.17 -4.64
N GLY A 138 7.65 -10.79 -4.78
CA GLY A 138 7.95 -12.12 -4.25
C GLY A 138 7.41 -13.26 -5.12
N ILE A 139 6.81 -12.97 -6.28
CA ILE A 139 6.40 -13.97 -7.26
C ILE A 139 7.13 -13.67 -8.56
N ASP A 140 8.25 -14.35 -8.82
CA ASP A 140 9.17 -14.08 -9.94
C ASP A 140 8.48 -13.96 -11.31
N SER A 141 7.41 -14.73 -11.54
CA SER A 141 6.68 -14.70 -12.82
C SER A 141 5.73 -13.51 -12.98
N PHE A 142 5.43 -12.77 -11.90
CA PHE A 142 4.50 -11.63 -11.87
C PHE A 142 5.14 -10.31 -11.42
N GLU A 143 6.25 -10.36 -10.68
CA GLU A 143 6.87 -9.18 -10.10
C GLU A 143 7.25 -8.15 -11.17
N GLY A 144 6.71 -6.93 -11.04
CA GLY A 144 7.00 -5.81 -11.94
C GLY A 144 6.43 -5.98 -13.36
N ARG A 145 5.79 -7.10 -13.67
CA ARG A 145 5.29 -7.43 -15.01
C ARG A 145 3.80 -7.12 -15.15
N ASN A 146 3.44 -6.59 -16.31
CA ASN A 146 2.04 -6.46 -16.71
C ASN A 146 1.58 -7.77 -17.38
N SER A 147 1.60 -8.88 -16.64
CA SER A 147 1.03 -10.13 -17.12
C SER A 147 -0.46 -9.93 -17.36
N THR A 148 -0.96 -10.35 -18.52
CA THR A 148 -2.39 -10.28 -18.82
C THR A 148 -3.19 -10.97 -17.71
N HIS A 149 -4.35 -10.41 -17.36
CA HIS A 149 -5.32 -10.97 -16.42
C HIS A 149 -5.84 -12.39 -16.77
N GLN A 150 -5.26 -13.04 -17.79
CA GLN A 150 -5.59 -14.38 -18.25
C GLN A 150 -4.82 -15.50 -17.53
N LYS A 151 -3.70 -15.21 -16.83
CA LYS A 151 -3.09 -16.19 -15.92
C LYS A 151 -3.98 -16.33 -14.67
N LYS A 152 -5.02 -17.17 -14.77
CA LYS A 152 -5.97 -17.46 -13.68
C LYS A 152 -5.40 -18.38 -12.60
N LYS A 153 -4.28 -19.04 -12.85
CA LYS A 153 -3.61 -19.98 -11.95
C LYS A 153 -2.10 -19.81 -12.05
N LEU A 154 -1.41 -19.99 -10.93
CA LEU A 154 0.02 -20.20 -10.90
C LEU A 154 0.31 -21.63 -11.38
N GLU A 155 1.35 -21.80 -12.17
CA GLU A 155 1.85 -23.13 -12.51
C GLU A 155 2.59 -23.72 -11.29
N LEU A 156 2.81 -25.04 -11.27
CA LEU A 156 3.46 -25.70 -10.12
C LEU A 156 4.84 -25.10 -9.81
N ASP A 157 5.65 -24.80 -10.84
CA ASP A 157 6.98 -24.23 -10.65
C ASP A 157 6.92 -22.83 -10.01
N ASP A 158 5.89 -22.03 -10.35
CA ASP A 158 5.65 -20.72 -9.72
C ASP A 158 5.28 -20.88 -8.23
N LEU A 159 4.47 -21.89 -7.90
CA LEU A 159 4.09 -22.20 -6.52
C LEU A 159 5.28 -22.68 -5.69
N ILE A 160 6.13 -23.53 -6.27
CA ILE A 160 7.36 -24.02 -5.66
C ILE A 160 8.29 -22.85 -5.34
N ALA A 161 8.57 -22.00 -6.32
CA ALA A 161 9.42 -20.83 -6.13
C ALA A 161 8.88 -19.90 -5.03
N TYR A 162 7.57 -19.65 -5.02
CA TYR A 162 6.95 -18.82 -3.98
C TYR A 162 7.02 -19.44 -2.58
N ARG A 163 6.76 -20.76 -2.47
CA ARG A 163 6.86 -21.54 -1.23
C ARG A 163 8.29 -21.51 -0.67
N ASP A 164 9.28 -21.66 -1.54
CA ASP A 164 10.71 -21.61 -1.19
C ASP A 164 11.13 -20.20 -0.74
N ALA A 165 10.68 -19.15 -1.46
CA ALA A 165 10.96 -17.76 -1.10
C ALA A 165 10.37 -17.37 0.27
N LEU A 166 9.23 -17.96 0.63
CA LEU A 166 8.60 -17.79 1.95
C LEU A 166 9.18 -18.74 3.03
N GLY A 167 10.02 -19.71 2.65
CA GLY A 167 10.59 -20.69 3.58
C GLY A 167 9.57 -21.66 4.19
N LEU A 168 8.48 -21.96 3.48
CA LEU A 168 7.39 -22.79 4.00
C LEU A 168 7.68 -24.29 3.83
N ALA A 169 7.40 -25.09 4.86
CA ALA A 169 7.58 -26.55 4.83
C ALA A 169 6.35 -27.27 4.27
N ILE A 170 6.08 -27.11 2.97
CA ILE A 170 4.99 -27.80 2.24
C ILE A 170 5.64 -28.72 1.21
N ALA A 171 5.14 -29.94 0.98
CA ALA A 171 5.68 -30.80 -0.08
C ALA A 171 5.23 -30.35 -1.47
N ASP A 172 6.06 -30.53 -2.49
CA ASP A 172 5.74 -30.14 -3.88
C ASP A 172 4.45 -30.81 -4.39
N SER A 173 4.22 -32.06 -4.00
CA SER A 173 3.02 -32.84 -4.35
C SER A 173 1.74 -32.18 -3.88
N ASP A 174 1.81 -31.44 -2.77
CA ASP A 174 0.64 -30.95 -2.06
C ASP A 174 0.27 -29.53 -2.54
N LEU A 175 1.18 -28.80 -3.19
CA LEU A 175 0.97 -27.42 -3.61
C LEU A 175 -0.20 -27.24 -4.59
N GLN A 176 -0.46 -28.22 -5.45
CA GLN A 176 -1.58 -28.14 -6.40
C GLN A 176 -2.96 -28.20 -5.73
N ASP A 177 -3.03 -28.77 -4.53
CA ASP A 177 -4.27 -28.84 -3.74
C ASP A 177 -4.53 -27.53 -2.97
N SER A 178 -3.65 -26.53 -3.12
CA SER A 178 -3.76 -25.21 -2.48
C SER A 178 -3.94 -25.30 -0.95
N PRO A 179 -3.02 -25.98 -0.24
CA PRO A 179 -3.16 -26.23 1.19
C PRO A 179 -3.08 -24.93 2.00
N PHE A 180 -3.84 -24.86 3.08
CA PHE A 180 -3.61 -23.86 4.10
C PHE A 180 -2.37 -24.25 4.91
N TYR A 181 -1.48 -23.29 5.13
CA TYR A 181 -0.34 -23.44 6.03
C TYR A 181 -0.71 -22.90 7.41
N THR A 182 -0.60 -23.74 8.43
CA THR A 182 -0.82 -23.37 9.82
C THR A 182 0.52 -23.34 10.55
N LEU A 183 0.72 -22.34 11.40
CA LEU A 183 1.82 -22.34 12.34
C LEU A 183 1.55 -23.40 13.42
N ASP A 184 2.61 -24.00 13.96
CA ASP A 184 2.52 -24.82 15.16
C ASP A 184 2.19 -23.90 16.35
N ASP A 185 1.23 -24.29 17.19
CA ASP A 185 0.77 -23.49 18.33
C ASP A 185 1.91 -23.27 19.35
N GLU A 186 2.92 -24.15 19.38
CA GLU A 186 4.11 -24.03 20.24
C GLU A 186 5.31 -23.34 19.55
N SER A 187 5.13 -22.81 18.34
CA SER A 187 6.22 -22.16 17.59
C SER A 187 6.47 -20.72 18.06
N ASP A 188 7.73 -20.26 17.93
CA ASP A 188 8.13 -18.88 18.22
C ASP A 188 7.31 -17.87 17.39
N GLU A 189 6.98 -18.20 16.14
CA GLU A 189 6.16 -17.37 15.25
C GLU A 189 4.73 -17.24 15.73
N ALA A 190 4.12 -18.34 16.20
CA ALA A 190 2.77 -18.34 16.76
C ALA A 190 2.72 -17.53 18.06
N GLU A 191 3.69 -17.75 18.97
CA GLU A 191 3.81 -16.97 20.20
C GLU A 191 3.97 -15.48 19.90
N TYR A 192 4.87 -15.11 18.98
CA TYR A 192 5.08 -13.73 18.59
C TYR A 192 3.81 -13.09 18.01
N MET A 193 3.12 -13.77 17.09
CA MET A 193 1.88 -13.26 16.49
C MET A 193 0.81 -13.01 17.57
N MET A 194 0.62 -13.96 18.48
CA MET A 194 -0.37 -13.83 19.56
C MET A 194 0.02 -12.70 20.51
N GLN A 195 1.28 -12.63 20.94
CA GLN A 195 1.77 -11.59 21.85
C GLN A 195 1.58 -10.19 21.26
N ARG A 196 1.95 -9.98 19.99
CA ARG A 196 1.76 -8.70 19.31
C ARG A 196 0.29 -8.35 19.15
N THR A 197 -0.56 -9.31 18.78
CA THR A 197 -2.00 -9.11 18.63
C THR A 197 -2.65 -8.73 19.97
N SER A 198 -2.33 -9.45 21.05
CA SER A 198 -2.81 -9.13 22.39
C SER A 198 -2.35 -7.75 22.86
N ALA A 199 -1.07 -7.40 22.62
CA ALA A 199 -0.54 -6.08 22.98
C ALA A 199 -1.23 -4.92 22.23
N MET A 200 -1.81 -5.19 21.05
CA MET A 200 -2.54 -4.20 20.23
C MET A 200 -4.06 -4.20 20.47
N GLY A 201 -4.55 -4.89 21.51
CA GLY A 201 -5.97 -4.90 21.88
C GLY A 201 -6.79 -6.03 21.25
N GLY A 202 -6.13 -7.04 20.66
CA GLY A 202 -6.77 -8.22 20.10
C GLY A 202 -6.89 -8.21 18.57
N PRO A 203 -7.52 -9.24 18.00
CA PRO A 203 -7.61 -9.42 16.55
C PRO A 203 -8.50 -8.36 15.88
N LEU A 204 -8.05 -7.87 14.72
CA LEU A 204 -8.78 -6.95 13.85
C LEU A 204 -8.79 -7.49 12.41
N PRO A 205 -9.83 -7.19 11.59
CA PRO A 205 -11.01 -6.39 11.93
C PRO A 205 -11.99 -7.17 12.83
N SER A 206 -12.64 -6.47 13.75
CA SER A 206 -13.72 -6.99 14.59
C SER A 206 -14.90 -6.03 14.57
N ARG A 207 -16.12 -6.58 14.67
CA ARG A 207 -17.36 -5.79 14.76
C ARG A 207 -18.23 -6.37 15.84
N ASP A 208 -18.39 -5.60 16.90
CA ASP A 208 -19.29 -5.92 18.02
C ASP A 208 -20.49 -4.96 17.99
N PRO A 209 -21.65 -5.39 17.43
CA PRO A 209 -22.83 -4.54 17.39
C PRO A 209 -23.48 -4.46 18.78
N SER A 210 -23.37 -3.31 19.44
CA SER A 210 -24.13 -3.06 20.67
C SER A 210 -25.63 -3.01 20.39
N ALA A 211 -26.44 -3.61 21.27
CA ALA A 211 -27.88 -3.40 21.27
C ALA A 211 -28.15 -1.93 21.63
N ILE A 212 -28.89 -1.22 20.78
CA ILE A 212 -29.30 0.15 21.05
C ILE A 212 -30.74 0.13 21.54
N GLU A 213 -30.93 0.34 22.84
CA GLU A 213 -32.24 0.58 23.42
C GLU A 213 -32.54 2.09 23.32
N LEU A 214 -33.46 2.45 22.42
CA LEU A 214 -33.97 3.82 22.30
C LEU A 214 -35.42 3.82 22.76
N GLU A 215 -35.73 4.65 23.74
CA GLU A 215 -37.12 5.01 24.01
C GLU A 215 -37.60 5.92 22.87
N LEU A 216 -38.46 5.39 22.02
CA LEU A 216 -39.05 6.15 20.93
C LEU A 216 -40.17 7.05 21.47
N PRO A 217 -40.38 8.24 20.89
CA PRO A 217 -41.55 9.05 21.23
C PRO A 217 -42.83 8.24 21.06
N GLY A 218 -43.73 8.34 22.05
CA GLY A 218 -45.04 7.71 21.95
C GLY A 218 -45.94 8.39 20.91
N GLU A 219 -47.07 7.75 20.58
CA GLU A 219 -48.00 8.21 19.54
C GLU A 219 -48.44 9.68 19.71
N GLY A 220 -48.57 10.17 20.95
CA GLY A 220 -48.97 11.56 21.23
C GLY A 220 -48.01 12.62 20.68
N ALA A 221 -46.73 12.27 20.48
CA ALA A 221 -45.75 13.15 19.86
C ALA A 221 -46.11 13.42 18.38
N TYR A 222 -46.77 12.47 17.73
CA TYR A 222 -47.12 12.53 16.30
C TYR A 222 -48.54 13.05 16.02
N ALA A 223 -49.34 13.30 17.05
CA ALA A 223 -50.78 13.61 16.91
C ALA A 223 -51.08 14.78 15.95
N ALA A 224 -50.25 15.84 15.97
CA ALA A 224 -50.43 16.99 15.08
C ALA A 224 -50.23 16.67 13.58
N PHE A 225 -49.56 15.55 13.26
CA PHE A 225 -49.41 15.07 11.89
C PHE A 225 -50.60 14.21 11.47
N ASP A 226 -51.21 13.47 12.40
CA ASP A 226 -52.40 12.64 12.17
C ASP A 226 -53.64 13.49 11.84
N GLU A 227 -53.73 14.69 12.41
CA GLU A 227 -54.79 15.67 12.11
C GLU A 227 -54.72 16.23 10.67
N GLY A 228 -53.61 15.98 9.96
CA GLY A 228 -53.40 16.44 8.59
C GLY A 228 -53.08 17.93 8.49
N THR A 229 -52.97 18.43 7.25
CA THR A 229 -52.69 19.85 7.03
C THR A 229 -53.96 20.67 7.24
N PRO A 230 -53.92 21.74 8.06
CA PRO A 230 -55.07 22.62 8.25
C PRO A 230 -55.62 23.17 6.93
N GLU A 231 -56.94 23.25 6.83
CA GLU A 231 -57.62 23.72 5.61
C GLU A 231 -57.15 25.14 5.24
N GLY A 232 -56.83 25.35 3.96
CA GLY A 232 -56.29 26.61 3.45
C GLY A 232 -54.78 26.80 3.68
N GLN A 233 -54.12 25.92 4.44
CA GLN A 233 -52.68 25.94 4.59
C GLN A 233 -52.00 25.06 3.53
N LYS A 234 -51.00 25.61 2.83
CA LYS A 234 -50.11 24.83 1.98
C LYS A 234 -48.84 24.53 2.77
N VAL A 235 -48.54 23.26 2.96
CA VAL A 235 -47.28 22.80 3.55
C VAL A 235 -46.50 21.98 2.53
N SER A 236 -45.18 22.05 2.61
CA SER A 236 -44.30 21.12 1.89
C SER A 236 -43.93 19.95 2.80
N THR A 237 -43.50 18.84 2.20
CA THR A 237 -42.94 17.70 2.94
C THR A 237 -41.70 18.08 3.75
N THR A 238 -40.91 19.07 3.30
CA THR A 238 -39.80 19.62 4.09
C THR A 238 -40.29 20.32 5.36
N MET A 239 -41.37 21.11 5.29
CA MET A 239 -41.94 21.76 6.47
C MET A 239 -42.48 20.72 7.47
N ALA A 240 -43.14 19.67 6.97
CA ALA A 240 -43.61 18.57 7.81
C ALA A 240 -42.45 17.81 8.47
N PHE A 241 -41.40 17.48 7.69
CA PHE A 241 -40.21 16.81 8.21
C PHE A 241 -39.48 17.64 9.28
N VAL A 242 -39.34 18.96 9.08
CA VAL A 242 -38.73 19.85 10.08
C VAL A 242 -39.55 19.90 11.37
N ARG A 243 -40.89 19.90 11.28
CA ARG A 243 -41.74 19.80 12.47
C ARG A 243 -41.57 18.45 13.16
N LEU A 244 -41.44 17.36 12.39
CA LEU A 244 -41.25 16.01 12.92
C LEU A 244 -39.90 15.87 13.65
N LEU A 245 -38.86 16.55 13.17
CA LEU A 245 -37.56 16.62 13.87
C LEU A 245 -37.61 17.44 15.17
N ALA A 246 -38.57 18.35 15.31
CA ALA A 246 -38.75 19.19 16.49
C ALA A 246 -39.68 18.56 17.54
N THR A 247 -40.17 17.35 17.27
CA THR A 247 -41.06 16.55 18.11
C THR A 247 -40.23 15.62 18.99
#